data_AF-A0A504JLE5-F1
#
_entry.id   AF-A0A504JLE5-F1
#
_cell.length_a   1.000
_cell.length_b   1.000
_cell.length_c   1.000
_cell.angle_alpha   90.00
_cell.angle_beta   90.00
_cell.angle_gamma   90.00
#
_symmetry.space_group_name_H-M   'P 1'
#
loop_
_entity.id
_entity.type
_entity.pdbx_description
1 polymer ?
#
loop_
_entity_poly.entity_id
_entity_poly.type
_entity_poly.pdbx_seq_one_letter_code
_entity_poly.pdbx_strand_id
1 'polypeptide(L)'
;MKYYSIKTILIVILSFFIFNSSSGQELKKEHKDVVLIFVNCIKNHNLEKLQNLISYPLKREYPLPDIKDETDFINWYSEVFDDHLINEIIKSNLDKDWSAVGWRGIMLNNGTLWLDYEGKLLGVNYQSDAERTKIKKLIEIDRSSVHQTLKKYRQPVIILETKKFRVRIDELENETYRYASWSINSKMSEKPDLIIKSRKLFFEGSGGNHRYEFNNGNYKYVCSINIIGAMDTPPADLLIYENEKEILSQPAQIVNYFESDTKNIGK
;
A
#
# COMPACT_ATOMS: atom_id res chain seq x y z
N MET A 1 19.81 50.03 11.63
CA MET A 1 20.52 49.63 10.40
C MET A 1 21.45 48.47 10.73
N LYS A 2 21.03 47.24 10.47
CA LYS A 2 21.93 46.08 10.40
C LYS A 2 21.97 45.66 8.94
N TYR A 3 23.09 45.95 8.29
CA TYR A 3 23.37 45.51 6.93
C TYR A 3 23.51 43.99 6.96
N TYR A 4 22.53 43.28 6.41
CA TYR A 4 22.72 41.88 6.04
C TYR A 4 23.61 41.85 4.81
N SER A 5 24.71 41.09 4.90
CA SER A 5 25.65 40.88 3.80
C SER A 5 24.92 40.28 2.59
N ILE A 6 25.05 40.94 1.43
CA ILE A 6 24.46 40.54 0.15
C ILE A 6 24.83 39.09 -0.25
N LYS A 7 25.90 38.53 0.33
CA LYS A 7 26.29 37.11 0.12
C LYS A 7 25.39 36.10 0.85
N THR A 8 24.74 36.47 1.95
CA THR A 8 23.87 35.55 2.71
C THR A 8 22.45 35.48 2.11
N ILE A 9 22.02 36.53 1.41
CA ILE A 9 20.72 36.56 0.71
C ILE A 9 20.75 35.73 -0.58
N LEU A 10 21.92 35.56 -1.20
CA LEU A 10 22.05 34.77 -2.44
C LEU A 10 21.98 33.24 -2.22
N ILE A 11 22.28 32.75 -1.01
CA ILE A 11 22.26 31.31 -0.68
C ILE A 11 20.83 30.84 -0.31
N VAL A 12 19.98 31.74 0.17
CA VAL A 12 18.59 31.42 0.53
C VAL A 12 17.67 31.38 -0.71
N ILE A 13 18.06 32.02 -1.82
CA ILE A 13 17.29 31.99 -3.07
C ILE A 13 17.61 30.75 -3.93
N LEU A 14 18.79 30.12 -3.75
CA LEU A 14 19.15 28.90 -4.49
C LEU A 14 18.58 27.60 -3.91
N SER A 15 18.02 27.62 -2.70
CA SER A 15 17.51 26.44 -2.00
C SER A 15 15.99 26.25 -2.13
N PHE A 16 15.29 27.15 -2.83
CA PHE A 16 13.86 27.04 -3.12
C PHE A 16 13.52 26.27 -4.41
N PHE A 17 14.53 25.75 -5.14
CA PHE A 17 14.36 25.11 -6.45
C PHE A 17 14.60 23.59 -6.47
N ILE A 18 14.41 22.90 -5.33
CA ILE A 18 14.35 21.43 -5.32
C ILE A 18 13.09 20.97 -4.56
N PHE A 19 11.94 21.56 -4.89
CA PHE A 19 10.75 20.74 -4.98
C PHE A 19 10.84 20.03 -6.33
N ASN A 20 11.49 18.86 -6.34
CA ASN A 20 11.18 17.87 -7.36
C ASN A 20 9.75 17.40 -7.07
N SER A 21 8.77 18.20 -7.47
CA SER A 21 7.50 17.64 -7.90
C SER A 21 7.89 16.58 -8.91
N SER A 22 7.64 15.31 -8.60
CA SER A 22 7.75 14.24 -9.59
C SER A 22 6.64 14.46 -10.62
N SER A 23 6.75 15.52 -11.40
CA SER A 23 5.88 15.82 -12.52
C SER A 23 6.14 14.73 -13.56
N GLY A 24 5.06 14.04 -13.94
CA GLY A 24 5.10 13.08 -15.02
C GLY A 24 5.79 13.70 -16.25
N GLN A 25 6.72 12.95 -16.83
CA GLN A 25 7.33 13.31 -18.11
C GLN A 25 6.40 12.85 -19.22
N GLU A 26 6.43 13.58 -20.33
CA GLU A 26 5.75 13.15 -21.55
C GLU A 26 6.25 11.76 -21.96
N LEU A 27 5.33 10.91 -22.41
CA LEU A 27 5.67 9.59 -22.88
C LEU A 27 6.46 9.65 -24.19
N LYS A 28 7.57 8.92 -24.22
CA LYS A 28 8.27 8.61 -25.46
C LYS A 28 7.39 7.75 -26.36
N LYS A 29 7.66 7.79 -27.67
CA LYS A 29 6.92 7.00 -28.67
C LYS A 29 6.88 5.51 -28.33
N GLU A 30 8.00 4.91 -27.99
CA GLU A 30 8.09 3.50 -27.59
C GLU A 30 7.19 3.14 -26.40
N HIS A 31 7.06 4.07 -25.43
CA HIS A 31 6.18 3.88 -24.29
C HIS A 31 4.69 4.09 -24.64
N LYS A 32 4.38 4.94 -25.62
CA LYS A 32 3.02 5.07 -26.15
C LYS A 32 2.54 3.79 -26.81
N ASP A 33 3.44 3.09 -27.52
CA ASP A 33 3.12 1.82 -28.17
C ASP A 33 2.76 0.71 -27.15
N VAL A 34 3.50 0.61 -26.03
CA VAL A 34 3.17 -0.38 -24.98
C VAL A 34 1.85 -0.06 -24.27
N VAL A 35 1.59 1.22 -23.97
CA VAL A 35 0.30 1.66 -23.39
C VAL A 35 -0.84 1.34 -24.35
N LEU A 36 -0.67 1.60 -25.65
CA LEU A 36 -1.69 1.32 -26.66
C LEU A 36 -2.00 -0.18 -26.75
N ILE A 37 -1.00 -1.05 -26.61
CA ILE A 37 -1.23 -2.50 -26.54
C ILE A 37 -2.13 -2.85 -25.35
N PHE A 38 -1.82 -2.33 -24.15
CA PHE A 38 -2.62 -2.55 -22.95
C PHE A 38 -4.06 -2.05 -23.11
N VAL A 39 -4.23 -0.80 -23.57
CA VAL A 39 -5.54 -0.19 -23.84
C VAL A 39 -6.35 -1.02 -24.83
N ASN A 40 -5.72 -1.54 -25.89
CA ASN A 40 -6.39 -2.41 -26.87
C ASN A 40 -6.78 -3.77 -26.30
N CYS A 41 -6.00 -4.34 -25.38
CA CYS A 41 -6.40 -5.57 -24.67
C CYS A 41 -7.69 -5.34 -23.88
N ILE A 42 -7.78 -4.23 -23.14
CA ILE A 42 -8.98 -3.84 -22.39
C ILE A 42 -10.16 -3.58 -23.33
N LYS A 43 -9.96 -2.76 -24.37
CA LYS A 43 -11.01 -2.37 -25.33
C LYS A 43 -11.65 -3.56 -26.04
N ASN A 44 -10.85 -4.57 -26.39
CA ASN A 44 -11.31 -5.76 -27.10
C ASN A 44 -11.64 -6.93 -26.16
N HIS A 45 -11.64 -6.71 -24.84
CA HIS A 45 -11.85 -7.74 -23.82
C HIS A 45 -10.96 -8.98 -24.03
N ASN A 46 -9.70 -8.77 -24.43
CA ASN A 46 -8.75 -9.85 -24.71
C ASN A 46 -8.06 -10.29 -23.41
N LEU A 47 -8.77 -11.09 -22.61
CA LEU A 47 -8.28 -11.58 -21.31
C LEU A 47 -7.05 -12.50 -21.45
N GLU A 48 -6.99 -13.31 -22.51
CA GLU A 48 -5.86 -14.22 -22.77
C GLU A 48 -4.54 -13.46 -22.91
N LYS A 49 -4.55 -12.32 -23.60
CA LYS A 49 -3.37 -11.45 -23.69
C LYS A 49 -3.18 -10.61 -22.43
N LEU A 50 -4.27 -10.11 -21.86
CA LEU A 50 -4.20 -9.21 -20.70
C LEU A 50 -3.61 -9.88 -19.46
N GLN A 51 -3.95 -11.14 -19.17
CA GLN A 51 -3.42 -11.87 -18.01
C GLN A 51 -1.90 -11.99 -18.04
N ASN A 52 -1.29 -12.02 -19.23
CA ASN A 52 0.16 -12.05 -19.45
C ASN A 52 0.83 -10.67 -19.27
N LEU A 53 0.02 -9.60 -19.24
CA LEU A 53 0.45 -8.22 -18.99
C LEU A 53 0.20 -7.82 -17.55
N ILE A 54 0.10 -8.75 -16.60
CA ILE A 54 -0.03 -8.44 -15.17
C ILE A 54 1.26 -8.81 -14.45
N SER A 55 1.73 -7.92 -13.58
CA SER A 55 2.81 -8.24 -12.65
C SER A 55 2.22 -8.90 -11.41
N TYR A 56 2.25 -10.22 -11.35
CA TYR A 56 1.76 -10.97 -10.19
C TYR A 56 2.77 -11.02 -9.05
N PRO A 57 2.30 -11.06 -7.79
CA PRO A 57 0.90 -10.88 -7.38
C PRO A 57 0.47 -9.41 -7.52
N LEU A 58 -0.73 -9.16 -8.07
CA LEU A 58 -1.29 -7.82 -8.15
C LEU A 58 -1.91 -7.46 -6.79
N LYS A 59 -1.26 -6.52 -6.10
CA LYS A 59 -1.64 -6.10 -4.75
C LYS A 59 -2.99 -5.39 -4.74
N ARG A 60 -3.85 -5.74 -3.78
CA ARG A 60 -5.12 -5.05 -3.50
C ARG A 60 -5.10 -4.45 -2.11
N GLU A 61 -6.01 -3.51 -1.86
CA GLU A 61 -6.12 -2.88 -0.54
C GLU A 61 -6.58 -3.90 0.50
N TYR A 62 -5.77 -4.10 1.54
CA TYR A 62 -6.13 -4.95 2.68
C TYR A 62 -7.44 -4.44 3.30
N PRO A 63 -8.43 -5.30 3.60
CA PRO A 63 -8.35 -6.75 3.75
C PRO A 63 -8.58 -7.61 2.50
N LEU A 64 -8.65 -7.06 1.28
CA LEU A 64 -8.70 -7.92 0.10
C LEU A 64 -7.41 -8.75 0.00
N PRO A 65 -7.48 -10.03 -0.38
CA PRO A 65 -6.29 -10.76 -0.78
C PRO A 65 -5.75 -10.20 -2.10
N ASP A 66 -4.47 -10.47 -2.31
CA ASP A 66 -3.82 -10.19 -3.58
C ASP A 66 -4.34 -11.14 -4.68
N ILE A 67 -4.30 -10.66 -5.91
CA ILE A 67 -4.55 -11.50 -7.09
C ILE A 67 -3.24 -12.20 -7.42
N LYS A 68 -3.16 -13.51 -7.15
CA LYS A 68 -1.89 -14.24 -7.06
C LYS A 68 -1.35 -14.68 -8.42
N ASP A 69 -2.25 -14.96 -9.34
CA ASP A 69 -1.93 -15.53 -10.64
C ASP A 69 -3.02 -15.19 -11.68
N GLU A 70 -2.82 -15.73 -12.88
CA GLU A 70 -3.72 -15.57 -14.03
C GLU A 70 -5.14 -16.10 -13.76
N THR A 71 -5.27 -17.19 -12.99
CA THR A 71 -6.58 -17.78 -12.69
C THR A 71 -7.36 -16.87 -11.76
N ASP A 72 -6.72 -16.37 -10.70
CA ASP A 72 -7.32 -15.37 -9.82
C ASP A 72 -7.70 -14.11 -10.59
N PHE A 73 -6.82 -13.65 -11.49
CA PHE A 73 -7.06 -12.46 -12.31
C PHE A 73 -8.31 -12.59 -13.17
N ILE A 74 -8.46 -13.69 -13.90
CA ILE A 74 -9.67 -13.92 -14.72
C ILE A 74 -10.92 -13.90 -13.84
N ASN A 75 -10.88 -14.57 -12.69
CA ASN A 75 -12.02 -14.65 -11.78
C ASN A 75 -12.40 -13.27 -11.21
N TRP A 76 -11.42 -12.39 -11.03
CA TRP A 76 -11.59 -11.09 -10.36
C TRP A 76 -11.66 -9.94 -11.36
N TYR A 77 -11.52 -10.21 -12.66
CA TYR A 77 -11.39 -9.20 -13.69
C TYR A 77 -12.54 -8.18 -13.63
N SER A 78 -13.79 -8.63 -13.61
CA SER A 78 -14.96 -7.75 -13.60
C SER A 78 -15.14 -6.98 -12.30
N GLU A 79 -14.46 -7.39 -11.22
CA GLU A 79 -14.49 -6.67 -9.96
C GLU A 79 -13.41 -5.59 -9.91
N VAL A 80 -12.25 -5.81 -10.52
CA VAL A 80 -11.18 -4.80 -10.60
C VAL A 80 -11.43 -3.81 -11.74
N PHE A 81 -11.79 -4.33 -12.91
CA PHE A 81 -12.06 -3.57 -14.14
C PHE A 81 -13.56 -3.47 -14.37
N ASP A 82 -14.22 -2.63 -13.56
CA ASP A 82 -15.61 -2.27 -13.79
C ASP A 82 -15.76 -1.35 -15.02
N ASP A 83 -17.00 -1.10 -15.44
CA ASP A 83 -17.30 -0.25 -16.59
C ASP A 83 -16.69 1.14 -16.47
N HIS A 84 -16.58 1.69 -15.25
CA HIS A 84 -15.98 3.00 -15.03
C HIS A 84 -14.49 2.97 -15.38
N LEU A 85 -13.71 2.05 -14.77
CA LEU A 85 -12.28 1.94 -15.02
C LEU A 85 -12.00 1.57 -16.48
N ILE A 86 -12.77 0.64 -17.06
CA ILE A 86 -12.66 0.29 -18.48
C ILE A 86 -12.86 1.53 -19.34
N ASN A 87 -13.92 2.31 -19.09
CA ASN A 87 -14.18 3.54 -19.85
C ASN A 87 -13.06 4.58 -19.70
N GLU A 88 -12.51 4.74 -18.50
CA GLU A 88 -11.38 5.64 -18.24
C GLU A 88 -10.16 5.24 -19.07
N ILE A 89 -9.82 3.95 -19.10
CA ILE A 89 -8.68 3.42 -19.87
C ILE A 89 -8.91 3.59 -21.37
N ILE A 90 -10.06 3.17 -21.91
CA ILE A 90 -10.28 3.16 -23.38
C ILE A 90 -10.45 4.56 -23.97
N LYS A 91 -10.90 5.55 -23.16
CA LYS A 91 -11.09 6.94 -23.60
C LYS A 91 -9.89 7.83 -23.30
N SER A 92 -8.90 7.30 -22.58
CA SER A 92 -7.69 8.04 -22.24
C SER A 92 -6.92 8.52 -23.47
N ASN A 93 -6.35 9.70 -23.38
CA ASN A 93 -5.47 10.29 -24.37
C ASN A 93 -4.01 9.98 -24.02
N LEU A 94 -3.31 9.28 -24.92
CA LEU A 94 -1.92 8.83 -24.72
C LEU A 94 -0.92 9.96 -24.46
N ASP A 95 -1.19 11.18 -24.91
CA ASP A 95 -0.28 12.33 -24.77
C ASP A 95 -0.53 13.13 -23.49
N LYS A 96 -1.72 12.98 -22.88
CA LYS A 96 -2.18 13.85 -21.78
C LYS A 96 -2.43 13.09 -20.49
N ASP A 97 -3.06 11.94 -20.59
CA ASP A 97 -3.57 11.20 -19.44
C ASP A 97 -2.55 10.17 -18.96
N TRP A 98 -1.53 9.88 -19.78
CA TRP A 98 -0.48 8.94 -19.42
C TRP A 98 0.85 9.67 -19.29
N SER A 99 1.65 9.30 -18.29
CA SER A 99 2.94 9.95 -18.03
C SER A 99 3.98 8.98 -17.51
N ALA A 100 5.23 9.15 -17.92
CA ALA A 100 6.35 8.41 -17.37
C ALA A 100 6.81 9.06 -16.05
N VAL A 101 6.95 8.27 -14.97
CA VAL A 101 7.25 8.76 -13.62
C VAL A 101 8.54 8.13 -13.09
N GLY A 102 9.61 8.25 -13.89
CA GLY A 102 10.94 7.74 -13.53
C GLY A 102 10.92 6.23 -13.29
N TRP A 103 11.54 5.78 -12.20
CA TRP A 103 11.63 4.36 -11.86
C TRP A 103 10.28 3.70 -11.50
N ARG A 104 9.20 4.48 -11.31
CA ARG A 104 7.87 3.95 -10.97
C ARG A 104 7.11 3.35 -12.15
N GLY A 105 7.51 3.70 -13.38
CA GLY A 105 6.83 3.29 -14.60
C GLY A 105 5.91 4.35 -15.19
N ILE A 106 4.88 3.89 -15.89
CA ILE A 106 3.93 4.68 -16.67
C ILE A 106 2.61 4.77 -15.91
N MET A 107 2.20 5.99 -15.58
CA MET A 107 1.04 6.30 -14.77
C MET A 107 -0.13 6.75 -15.64
N LEU A 108 -1.34 6.23 -15.38
CA LEU A 108 -2.60 6.80 -15.88
C LEU A 108 -3.14 7.81 -14.88
N ASN A 109 -3.53 8.99 -15.37
CA ASN A 109 -4.06 10.12 -14.61
C ASN A 109 -3.22 10.38 -13.35
N ASN A 110 -3.84 10.61 -12.20
CA ASN A 110 -3.14 10.80 -10.93
C ASN A 110 -2.90 9.47 -10.20
N GLY A 111 -2.51 8.44 -10.95
CA GLY A 111 -2.21 7.11 -10.42
C GLY A 111 -3.41 6.19 -10.35
N THR A 112 -4.43 6.36 -11.20
CA THR A 112 -5.55 5.41 -11.31
C THR A 112 -5.03 3.98 -11.48
N LEU A 113 -4.04 3.80 -12.37
CA LEU A 113 -3.28 2.57 -12.53
C LEU A 113 -1.85 2.86 -13.00
N TRP A 114 -0.99 1.84 -12.90
CA TRP A 114 0.43 1.91 -13.20
C TRP A 114 0.87 0.74 -14.07
N LEU A 115 1.63 1.03 -15.13
CA LEU A 115 2.32 0.03 -15.95
C LEU A 115 3.84 0.14 -15.77
N ASP A 116 4.58 -0.92 -15.99
CA ASP A 116 6.03 -0.82 -16.25
C ASP A 116 6.29 -0.33 -17.70
N TYR A 117 7.57 -0.21 -18.06
CA TYR A 117 7.95 0.25 -19.40
C TYR A 117 7.80 -0.83 -20.48
N GLU A 118 7.56 -2.08 -20.07
CA GLU A 118 7.24 -3.23 -20.92
C GLU A 118 5.71 -3.40 -21.11
N GLY A 119 4.90 -2.60 -20.43
CA GLY A 119 3.44 -2.60 -20.52
C GLY A 119 2.73 -3.57 -19.56
N LYS A 120 3.42 -4.13 -18.56
CA LYS A 120 2.77 -4.93 -17.51
C LYS A 120 2.15 -4.03 -16.45
N LEU A 121 0.96 -4.39 -16.00
CA LEU A 121 0.23 -3.75 -14.91
C LEU A 121 0.94 -4.01 -13.58
N LEU A 122 1.45 -2.93 -12.98
CA LEU A 122 2.10 -2.92 -11.67
C LEU A 122 1.09 -2.74 -10.53
N GLY A 123 0.03 -1.95 -10.77
CA GLY A 123 -0.93 -1.62 -9.73
C GLY A 123 -2.16 -0.89 -10.25
N VAL A 124 -3.27 -1.02 -9.52
CA VAL A 124 -4.53 -0.33 -9.77
C VAL A 124 -4.93 0.34 -8.45
N ASN A 125 -4.80 1.66 -8.34
CA ASN A 125 -5.21 2.37 -7.13
C ASN A 125 -6.70 2.70 -7.13
N TYR A 126 -7.33 2.70 -8.32
CA TYR A 126 -8.78 2.68 -8.40
C TYR A 126 -9.33 1.45 -7.66
N GLN A 127 -10.46 1.66 -7.01
CA GLN A 127 -11.21 0.62 -6.33
C GLN A 127 -12.64 0.68 -6.81
N SER A 128 -13.21 -0.46 -7.21
CA SER A 128 -14.59 -0.51 -7.67
C SER A 128 -15.58 -0.53 -6.49
N ASP A 129 -16.87 -0.36 -6.80
CA ASP A 129 -17.92 -0.56 -5.80
C ASP A 129 -18.05 -2.01 -5.35
N ALA A 130 -17.72 -2.97 -6.23
CA ALA A 130 -17.69 -4.39 -5.88
C ALA A 130 -16.59 -4.67 -4.84
N GLU A 131 -15.39 -4.14 -5.06
CA GLU A 131 -14.27 -4.25 -4.12
C GLU A 131 -14.57 -3.55 -2.79
N ARG A 132 -15.08 -2.32 -2.82
CA ARG A 132 -15.52 -1.60 -1.61
C ARG A 132 -16.54 -2.40 -0.81
N THR A 133 -17.47 -3.06 -1.49
CA THR A 133 -18.49 -3.90 -0.85
C THR A 133 -17.87 -5.15 -0.22
N LYS A 134 -16.92 -5.80 -0.90
CA LYS A 134 -16.16 -6.93 -0.36
C LYS A 134 -15.33 -6.53 0.86
N ILE A 135 -14.63 -5.40 0.80
CA ILE A 135 -13.87 -4.86 1.94
C ILE A 135 -14.76 -4.69 3.16
N LYS A 136 -15.92 -4.06 3.01
CA LYS A 136 -16.87 -3.88 4.13
C LYS A 136 -17.26 -5.22 4.76
N LYS A 137 -17.58 -6.22 3.94
CA LYS A 137 -17.91 -7.58 4.42
C LYS A 137 -16.73 -8.22 5.17
N LEU A 138 -15.52 -8.13 4.60
CA LEU A 138 -14.31 -8.66 5.22
C LEU A 138 -14.00 -7.98 6.56
N ILE A 139 -14.19 -6.66 6.66
CA ILE A 139 -14.04 -5.93 7.92
C ILE A 139 -15.05 -6.38 8.98
N GLU A 140 -16.30 -6.71 8.61
CA GLU A 140 -17.25 -7.27 9.58
C GLU A 140 -16.84 -8.66 10.08
N ILE A 141 -16.35 -9.51 9.17
CA ILE A 141 -15.81 -10.84 9.51
C ILE A 141 -14.61 -10.68 10.45
N ASP A 142 -13.65 -9.85 10.07
CA ASP A 142 -12.49 -9.48 10.87
C ASP A 142 -12.90 -9.02 12.28
N ARG A 143 -13.88 -8.13 12.38
CA ARG A 143 -14.38 -7.57 13.64
C ARG A 143 -15.00 -8.63 14.53
N SER A 144 -15.63 -9.64 13.95
CA SER A 144 -16.17 -10.79 14.70
C SER A 144 -15.07 -11.71 15.23
N SER A 145 -13.90 -11.75 14.57
CA SER A 145 -12.79 -12.65 14.87
C SER A 145 -11.85 -12.16 15.99
N VAL A 146 -11.89 -10.86 16.32
CA VAL A 146 -11.01 -10.25 17.34
C VAL A 146 -11.65 -10.14 18.71
N HIS A 147 -10.81 -10.03 19.74
CA HIS A 147 -11.24 -9.79 21.11
C HIS A 147 -12.11 -8.53 21.23
N GLN A 148 -13.08 -8.53 22.15
CA GLN A 148 -14.08 -7.45 22.29
C GLN A 148 -13.48 -6.05 22.42
N THR A 149 -12.31 -5.91 23.06
CA THR A 149 -11.61 -4.62 23.26
C THR A 149 -11.10 -4.02 21.95
N LEU A 150 -11.02 -4.83 20.90
CA LEU A 150 -10.52 -4.43 19.60
C LEU A 150 -11.63 -4.21 18.57
N LYS A 151 -12.90 -4.48 18.87
CA LYS A 151 -13.97 -4.42 17.85
C LYS A 151 -14.28 -3.02 17.30
N LYS A 152 -13.87 -1.96 18.00
CA LYS A 152 -14.06 -0.59 17.53
C LYS A 152 -12.81 -0.08 16.79
N TYR A 153 -12.93 0.03 15.47
CA TYR A 153 -11.94 0.58 14.54
C TYR A 153 -12.62 0.89 13.20
N ARG A 154 -12.01 1.78 12.41
CA ARG A 154 -12.45 2.14 11.07
C ARG A 154 -12.09 1.03 10.09
N GLN A 155 -10.81 0.68 10.04
CA GLN A 155 -10.29 -0.37 9.16
C GLN A 155 -9.04 -1.04 9.76
N PRO A 156 -8.84 -2.34 9.52
CA PRO A 156 -7.61 -3.00 9.91
C PRO A 156 -6.53 -2.57 8.92
N VAL A 157 -5.33 -2.25 9.42
CA VAL A 157 -4.26 -1.69 8.57
C VAL A 157 -3.27 -2.78 8.20
N ILE A 158 -2.77 -3.49 9.20
CA ILE A 158 -1.75 -4.52 8.98
C ILE A 158 -1.67 -5.48 10.16
N ILE A 159 -1.27 -6.71 9.87
CA ILE A 159 -0.90 -7.70 10.88
C ILE A 159 0.53 -8.15 10.60
N LEU A 160 1.37 -8.04 11.63
CA LEU A 160 2.78 -8.40 11.59
C LEU A 160 3.01 -9.62 12.48
N GLU A 161 3.78 -10.58 11.97
CA GLU A 161 4.21 -11.73 12.74
C GLU A 161 5.73 -11.82 12.76
N THR A 162 6.29 -11.78 13.97
CA THR A 162 7.70 -12.08 14.22
C THR A 162 7.83 -13.50 14.74
N LYS A 163 9.06 -13.95 15.03
CA LYS A 163 9.31 -15.22 15.73
C LYS A 163 8.64 -15.33 17.10
N LYS A 164 8.27 -14.20 17.74
CA LYS A 164 7.77 -14.17 19.13
C LYS A 164 6.42 -13.50 19.28
N PHE A 165 6.06 -12.59 18.38
CA PHE A 165 4.92 -11.71 18.57
C PHE A 165 4.02 -11.70 17.35
N ARG A 166 2.72 -11.59 17.62
CA ARG A 166 1.74 -11.11 16.67
C ARG A 166 1.41 -9.67 17.04
N VAL A 167 1.45 -8.77 16.06
CA VAL A 167 1.10 -7.37 16.21
C VAL A 167 0.03 -7.04 15.19
N ARG A 168 -1.03 -6.38 15.63
CA ARG A 168 -2.08 -5.85 14.77
C ARG A 168 -2.10 -4.33 14.90
N ILE A 169 -2.17 -3.65 13.77
CA ILE A 169 -2.43 -2.21 13.72
C ILE A 169 -3.80 -1.99 13.08
N ASP A 170 -4.62 -1.21 13.76
CA ASP A 170 -5.91 -0.74 13.24
C ASP A 170 -5.91 0.78 13.12
N GLU A 171 -6.59 1.30 12.11
CA GLU A 171 -6.96 2.71 12.05
C GLU A 171 -8.26 2.92 12.82
N LEU A 172 -8.26 3.88 13.73
CA LEU A 172 -9.44 4.34 14.47
C LEU A 172 -10.00 5.60 13.80
N GLU A 173 -10.61 6.49 14.59
CA GLU A 173 -11.05 7.81 14.13
C GLU A 173 -9.91 8.83 14.21
N ASN A 174 -10.02 9.90 13.42
CA ASN A 174 -9.11 11.05 13.45
C ASN A 174 -7.63 10.64 13.34
N GLU A 175 -7.30 9.82 12.34
CA GLU A 175 -5.93 9.39 11.99
C GLU A 175 -5.18 8.77 13.19
N THR A 176 -5.93 8.15 14.09
CA THR A 176 -5.36 7.51 15.28
C THR A 176 -5.23 6.03 15.01
N TYR A 177 -4.04 5.49 15.17
CA TYR A 177 -3.75 4.08 15.03
C TYR A 177 -3.73 3.39 16.40
N ARG A 178 -4.11 2.11 16.43
CA ARG A 178 -4.01 1.25 17.61
C ARG A 178 -3.05 0.11 17.32
N TYR A 179 -2.01 0.00 18.12
CA TYR A 179 -1.17 -1.18 18.25
C TYR A 179 -1.81 -2.13 19.25
N ALA A 180 -1.99 -3.40 18.88
CA ALA A 180 -2.32 -4.49 19.79
C ALA A 180 -1.34 -5.64 19.56
N SER A 181 -0.82 -6.25 20.64
CA SER A 181 0.09 -7.39 20.50
C SER A 181 -0.24 -8.56 21.41
N TRP A 182 0.23 -9.72 20.98
CA TRP A 182 0.15 -10.99 21.68
C TRP A 182 1.45 -11.77 21.51
N SER A 183 1.67 -12.79 22.34
CA SER A 183 2.57 -13.89 21.97
C SER A 183 2.14 -14.51 20.63
N ILE A 184 3.10 -15.00 19.83
CA ILE A 184 2.83 -15.57 18.50
C ILE A 184 1.84 -16.76 18.54
N ASN A 185 1.79 -17.49 19.64
CA ASN A 185 0.92 -18.66 19.81
C ASN A 185 -0.50 -18.31 20.26
N SER A 186 -0.75 -17.06 20.67
CA SER A 186 -2.05 -16.60 21.16
C SER A 186 -2.94 -16.11 20.01
N LYS A 187 -4.24 -16.38 20.08
CA LYS A 187 -5.20 -15.96 19.04
C LYS A 187 -5.59 -14.49 19.21
N MET A 188 -5.89 -13.80 18.12
CA MET A 188 -6.40 -12.41 18.18
C MET A 188 -7.78 -12.26 18.84
N SER A 189 -8.51 -13.37 19.00
CA SER A 189 -9.76 -13.44 19.76
C SER A 189 -9.53 -13.40 21.28
N GLU A 190 -8.31 -13.70 21.74
CA GLU A 190 -7.90 -13.59 23.14
C GLU A 190 -7.52 -12.15 23.49
N LYS A 191 -7.56 -11.83 24.78
CA LYS A 191 -7.21 -10.48 25.27
C LYS A 191 -5.75 -10.16 24.88
N PRO A 192 -5.50 -9.01 24.23
CA PRO A 192 -4.12 -8.60 23.92
C PRO A 192 -3.29 -8.36 25.17
N ASP A 193 -2.00 -8.67 25.08
CA ASP A 193 -1.02 -8.41 26.14
C ASP A 193 -0.77 -6.90 26.29
N LEU A 194 -0.84 -6.17 25.17
CA LEU A 194 -0.59 -4.74 25.12
C LEU A 194 -1.52 -4.07 24.12
N ILE A 195 -2.05 -2.89 24.47
CA ILE A 195 -2.83 -2.02 23.59
C ILE A 195 -2.32 -0.59 23.75
N ILE A 196 -1.85 0.04 22.67
CA ILE A 196 -1.33 1.42 22.66
C ILE A 196 -1.95 2.16 21.48
N LYS A 197 -2.18 3.47 21.63
CA LYS A 197 -2.68 4.33 20.55
C LYS A 197 -1.70 5.43 20.22
N SER A 198 -1.64 5.82 18.95
CA SER A 198 -0.75 6.89 18.47
C SER A 198 -1.29 7.50 17.19
N ARG A 199 -0.86 8.72 16.87
CA ARG A 199 -1.10 9.37 15.55
C ARG A 199 0.18 9.48 14.73
N LYS A 200 1.23 8.75 15.12
CA LYS A 200 2.55 8.84 14.51
C LYS A 200 2.71 7.81 13.40
N LEU A 201 2.43 8.25 12.18
CA LEU A 201 2.78 7.56 10.94
C LEU A 201 3.81 8.43 10.19
N PHE A 202 4.94 7.85 9.82
CA PHE A 202 6.00 8.53 9.09
C PHE A 202 6.28 7.82 7.77
N PHE A 203 6.21 8.55 6.66
CA PHE A 203 6.63 8.05 5.34
C PHE A 203 8.11 8.33 5.12
N GLU A 204 8.81 7.34 4.58
CA GLU A 204 10.26 7.35 4.38
C GLU A 204 10.58 7.45 2.89
N GLY A 205 10.75 8.69 2.44
CA GLY A 205 10.89 9.00 1.03
C GLY A 205 9.58 8.77 0.26
N SER A 206 9.70 8.41 -1.00
CA SER A 206 8.55 8.27 -1.92
C SER A 206 8.33 6.82 -2.39
N GLY A 207 9.13 5.88 -1.90
CA GLY A 207 9.08 4.46 -2.26
C GLY A 207 7.98 3.65 -1.56
N GLY A 208 7.22 4.28 -0.66
CA GLY A 208 6.17 3.61 0.11
C GLY A 208 6.64 3.03 1.44
N ASN A 209 7.94 3.01 1.73
CA ASN A 209 8.44 2.69 3.06
C ASN A 209 7.84 3.66 4.08
N HIS A 210 7.40 3.13 5.21
CA HIS A 210 6.80 3.93 6.26
C HIS A 210 6.89 3.20 7.59
N ARG A 211 6.65 3.91 8.69
CA ARG A 211 6.62 3.32 10.02
C ARG A 211 5.54 3.92 10.92
N TYR A 212 5.02 3.09 11.81
CA TYR A 212 4.14 3.50 12.89
C TYR A 212 4.93 3.53 14.21
N GLU A 213 4.78 4.59 14.99
CA GLU A 213 5.45 4.72 16.29
C GLU A 213 4.44 4.83 17.43
N PHE A 214 4.61 4.01 18.47
CA PHE A 214 3.74 3.96 19.65
C PHE A 214 4.56 4.12 20.92
N ASN A 215 4.15 5.02 21.82
CA ASN A 215 4.83 5.26 23.09
C ASN A 215 4.00 4.69 24.26
N ASN A 216 4.67 4.03 25.20
CA ASN A 216 4.08 3.53 26.44
C ASN A 216 5.07 3.71 27.61
N GLY A 217 4.93 4.81 28.35
CA GLY A 217 5.92 5.21 29.35
C GLY A 217 7.29 5.44 28.71
N ASN A 218 8.32 4.75 29.22
CA ASN A 218 9.69 4.83 28.73
C ASN A 218 9.96 3.95 27.49
N TYR A 219 8.95 3.20 27.03
CA TYR A 219 9.06 2.34 25.85
C TYR A 219 8.52 3.00 24.59
N LYS A 220 9.21 2.78 23.47
CA LYS A 220 8.77 3.14 22.11
C LYS A 220 8.77 1.90 21.25
N TYR A 221 7.65 1.62 20.61
CA TYR A 221 7.42 0.51 19.69
C TYR A 221 7.34 1.07 18.27
N VAL A 222 8.17 0.54 17.38
CA VAL A 222 8.24 0.96 15.99
C VAL A 222 7.91 -0.23 15.10
N CYS A 223 6.90 -0.07 14.26
CA CYS A 223 6.55 -1.04 13.22
C CYS A 223 6.93 -0.43 11.87
N SER A 224 8.06 -0.86 11.30
CA SER A 224 8.54 -0.40 10.00
C SER A 224 8.05 -1.32 8.89
N ILE A 225 7.54 -0.74 7.81
CA ILE A 225 7.04 -1.44 6.63
C ILE A 225 7.98 -1.14 5.47
N ASN A 226 8.58 -2.20 4.93
CA ASN A 226 9.61 -2.12 3.92
C ASN A 226 9.02 -2.54 2.56
N ILE A 227 8.63 -1.54 1.77
CA ILE A 227 8.15 -1.74 0.40
C ILE A 227 9.32 -1.86 -0.57
N ILE A 228 10.40 -1.10 -0.32
CA ILE A 228 11.64 -1.09 -1.09
C ILE A 228 12.79 -1.33 -0.12
N GLY A 229 13.65 -2.29 -0.47
CA GLY A 229 14.82 -2.67 0.29
C GLY A 229 15.77 -3.55 -0.53
N ALA A 230 16.86 -3.98 0.10
CA ALA A 230 17.69 -5.03 -0.45
C ALA A 230 16.91 -6.35 -0.53
N MET A 231 17.40 -7.30 -1.33
CA MET A 231 16.71 -8.59 -1.57
C MET A 231 16.42 -9.37 -0.28
N ASP A 232 17.25 -9.22 0.75
CA ASP A 232 17.15 -9.85 2.06
C ASP A 232 16.42 -8.99 3.11
N THR A 233 15.95 -7.79 2.73
CA THR A 233 15.18 -6.94 3.63
C THR A 233 13.84 -7.60 3.92
N PRO A 234 13.48 -7.84 5.18
CA PRO A 234 12.18 -8.39 5.53
C PRO A 234 11.08 -7.39 5.15
N PRO A 235 9.85 -7.85 4.87
CA PRO A 235 8.76 -6.96 4.47
C PRO A 235 8.35 -5.98 5.58
N ALA A 236 8.65 -6.29 6.84
CA ALA A 236 8.47 -5.41 7.97
C ALA A 236 9.46 -5.72 9.10
N ASP A 237 9.59 -4.80 10.04
CA ASP A 237 10.37 -4.95 11.27
C ASP A 237 9.57 -4.46 12.49
N LEU A 238 9.75 -5.14 13.62
CA LEU A 238 9.32 -4.68 14.93
C LEU A 238 10.56 -4.29 15.74
N LEU A 239 10.67 -3.00 16.08
CA LEU A 239 11.71 -2.49 16.95
C LEU A 239 11.11 -1.97 18.26
N ILE A 240 11.80 -2.19 19.38
CA ILE A 240 11.41 -1.69 20.69
C ILE A 240 12.60 -1.00 21.33
N TYR A 241 12.36 0.21 21.82
CA TYR A 241 13.32 1.03 22.53
C TYR A 241 12.87 1.25 23.97
N GLU A 242 13.80 1.27 24.91
CA GLU A 242 13.61 1.70 26.29
C GLU A 242 14.57 2.86 26.58
N ASN A 243 14.06 4.03 26.95
CA ASN A 243 14.86 5.25 27.13
C ASN A 243 15.79 5.53 25.93
N GLU A 244 15.25 5.43 24.70
CA GLU A 244 15.95 5.57 23.42
C GLU A 244 17.01 4.50 23.09
N LYS A 245 17.26 3.53 23.99
CA LYS A 245 18.13 2.38 23.70
C LYS A 245 17.31 1.27 23.06
N GLU A 246 17.73 0.76 21.90
CA GLU A 246 17.12 -0.42 21.29
C GLU A 246 17.31 -1.64 22.20
N ILE A 247 16.20 -2.30 22.54
CA ILE A 247 16.18 -3.52 23.35
C ILE A 247 15.65 -4.73 22.57
N LEU A 248 15.02 -4.50 21.43
CA LEU A 248 14.53 -5.53 20.54
C LEU A 248 14.51 -5.03 19.09
N SER A 249 14.98 -5.86 18.17
CA SER A 249 14.78 -5.73 16.74
C SER A 249 14.48 -7.12 16.18
N GLN A 250 13.35 -7.25 15.50
CA GLN A 250 12.92 -8.52 14.92
C GLN A 250 12.33 -8.30 13.53
N PRO A 251 12.77 -9.09 12.52
CA PRO A 251 12.09 -9.14 11.24
C PRO A 251 10.67 -9.67 11.44
N ALA A 252 9.73 -9.13 10.67
CA ALA A 252 8.34 -9.50 10.67
C ALA A 252 7.86 -9.86 9.26
N GLN A 253 6.93 -10.79 9.19
CA GLN A 253 6.14 -11.04 7.99
C GLN A 253 4.84 -10.23 8.07
N ILE A 254 4.35 -9.77 6.92
CA ILE A 254 3.02 -9.17 6.79
C ILE A 254 2.05 -10.29 6.45
N VAL A 255 1.03 -10.50 7.29
CA VAL A 255 0.09 -11.62 7.14
C VAL A 255 -1.26 -11.11 6.65
N ASN A 256 -1.71 -11.65 5.51
CA ASN A 256 -3.07 -11.44 5.03
C ASN A 256 -3.96 -12.62 5.43
N TYR A 257 -4.74 -12.42 6.49
CA TYR A 257 -5.63 -13.45 7.04
C TYR A 257 -6.82 -13.81 6.15
N PHE A 258 -7.06 -13.08 5.06
CA PHE A 258 -8.16 -13.35 4.13
C PHE A 258 -7.71 -14.12 2.88
N GLU A 259 -6.41 -14.44 2.76
CA GLU A 259 -5.88 -15.20 1.62
C GLU A 259 -6.33 -16.67 1.55
N SER A 260 -6.79 -17.27 2.66
CA SER A 260 -7.26 -18.65 2.71
C SER A 260 -8.78 -18.82 2.59
N ASP A 261 -9.55 -17.75 2.83
CA ASP A 261 -11.01 -17.83 3.03
C ASP A 261 -11.86 -17.37 1.83
N THR A 262 -11.25 -16.84 0.76
CA THR A 262 -11.99 -16.29 -0.39
C THR A 262 -12.71 -17.33 -1.25
N LYS A 263 -12.47 -18.62 -1.06
CA LYS A 263 -13.26 -19.68 -1.73
C LYS A 263 -14.73 -19.73 -1.27
N ASN A 264 -15.09 -19.09 -0.16
CA ASN A 264 -16.44 -19.17 0.42
C ASN A 264 -17.21 -17.85 0.50
N ILE A 265 -16.62 -16.71 0.10
CA ILE A 265 -17.26 -15.39 0.25
C ILE A 265 -18.12 -15.01 -0.99
N GLY A 266 -18.07 -15.84 -2.03
CA GLY A 266 -18.83 -15.69 -3.28
C GLY A 266 -20.14 -16.50 -3.37
N LYS A 267 -20.70 -16.95 -2.25
CA LYS A 267 -22.04 -17.56 -2.20
C LYS A 267 -23.03 -16.71 -1.42
#